data_AF-A0A813IEN1-F1
#
_entry.id   AF-A0A813IEN1-F1
#
_cell.length_a   1.000
_cell.length_b   1.000
_cell.length_c   1.000
_cell.angle_alpha   90.00
_cell.angle_beta   90.00
_cell.angle_gamma   90.00
#
_symmetry.space_group_name_H-M   'P 1'
#
loop_
_entity.id
_entity.type
_entity.pdbx_description
1 polymer ?
#
loop_
_entity_poly.entity_id
_entity_poly.type
_entity_poly.pdbx_seq_one_letter_code
_entity_poly.pdbx_strand_id
1 'polypeptide(L)'
;MLHAWNQVHPDATVQPGDRVSKVNGVSTISGMGKELRSPSVAMEIIRYPASFEVELSKRAADDTLRKLGFKFEKPGGHGLKELKITEVGKDGLLGEANNKQAELGLFHYVVASDMRISKVNDVEGDASLISEELKTAEVVKIQIRRAEVQKLAKEKVIKSTELLGMVAALAKPELFARAAAVSKSDGPGSSLEAESQPATSGDEAAAADAAAAAAAAAT
;
A
#
# COMPACT_ATOMS: atom_id res chain seq x y z
N MET A 1 -5.63 -6.91 28.87
CA MET A 1 -4.39 -6.45 29.53
C MET A 1 -3.84 -5.16 28.93
N LEU A 2 -3.55 -5.07 27.62
CA LEU A 2 -3.00 -3.83 27.01
C LEU A 2 -3.84 -2.57 27.25
N HIS A 3 -5.17 -2.68 27.27
CA HIS A 3 -6.04 -1.53 27.52
C HIS A 3 -5.81 -0.90 28.91
N ALA A 4 -5.68 -1.72 29.96
CA ALA A 4 -5.43 -1.24 31.31
C ALA A 4 -4.03 -0.60 31.43
N TRP A 5 -3.03 -1.17 30.75
CA TRP A 5 -1.69 -0.58 30.70
C TRP A 5 -1.73 0.81 30.02
N ASN A 6 -2.44 0.94 28.90
CA ASN A 6 -2.59 2.22 28.19
C ASN A 6 -3.31 3.29 29.03
N GLN A 7 -4.21 2.91 29.94
CA GLN A 7 -4.85 3.86 30.86
C GLN A 7 -3.88 4.41 31.91
N VAL A 8 -2.96 3.57 32.39
CA VAL A 8 -1.94 3.96 33.38
C VAL A 8 -0.77 4.70 32.73
N HIS A 9 -0.49 4.45 31.45
CA HIS A 9 0.61 5.02 30.68
C HIS A 9 0.12 5.75 29.42
N PRO A 10 -0.57 6.90 29.56
CA PRO A 10 -1.16 7.61 28.44
C PRO A 10 -0.11 8.16 27.45
N ASP A 11 1.06 8.55 27.95
CA ASP A 11 2.21 9.04 27.18
C ASP A 11 2.91 7.94 26.36
N ALA A 12 2.82 6.69 26.83
CA ALA A 12 3.44 5.53 26.17
C ALA A 12 2.42 4.58 25.52
N THR A 13 1.17 5.02 25.33
CA THR A 13 0.05 4.22 24.78
C THR A 13 0.50 3.36 23.60
N VAL A 14 0.36 2.04 23.72
CA VAL A 14 0.62 1.08 22.63
C VAL A 14 -0.53 1.12 21.62
N GLN A 15 -0.19 1.24 20.34
CA GLN A 15 -1.11 1.33 19.22
C GLN A 15 -0.92 0.18 18.23
N PRO A 16 -1.98 -0.18 17.47
CA PRO A 16 -1.83 -1.07 16.33
C PRO A 16 -0.79 -0.53 15.33
N GLY A 17 0.15 -1.38 14.92
CA GLY A 17 1.27 -1.01 14.03
C GLY A 17 2.59 -0.79 14.78
N ASP A 18 2.56 -0.62 16.10
CA ASP A 18 3.77 -0.59 16.90
C ASP A 18 4.52 -1.94 16.80
N ARG A 19 5.85 -1.88 16.86
CA ARG A 19 6.74 -3.02 16.66
C ARG A 19 7.43 -3.37 17.97
N VAL A 20 7.49 -4.66 18.28
CA VAL A 20 8.27 -5.16 19.42
C VAL A 20 9.73 -5.23 18.99
N SER A 21 10.59 -4.43 19.61
CA SER A 21 12.03 -4.45 19.33
C SER A 21 12.78 -5.44 20.24
N LYS A 22 12.32 -5.61 21.48
CA LYS A 22 12.89 -6.57 22.44
C LYS A 22 11.84 -7.15 23.38
N VAL A 23 12.10 -8.35 23.86
CA VAL A 23 11.37 -8.98 24.97
C VAL A 23 12.38 -9.48 26.00
N ASN A 24 12.29 -9.01 27.24
CA ASN A 24 13.25 -9.29 28.32
C ASN A 24 14.72 -9.05 27.90
N GLY A 25 14.96 -8.00 27.11
CA GLY A 25 16.28 -7.67 26.57
C GLY A 25 16.72 -8.49 25.34
N VAL A 26 15.94 -9.50 24.93
CA VAL A 26 16.24 -10.34 23.76
C VAL A 26 15.62 -9.73 22.49
N SER A 27 16.40 -9.61 21.42
CA SER A 27 15.97 -9.02 20.13
C SER A 27 15.83 -10.03 18.99
N THR A 28 16.24 -11.29 19.18
CA THR A 28 16.11 -12.34 18.16
C THR A 28 14.70 -12.90 18.16
N ILE A 29 14.13 -13.22 16.99
CA ILE A 29 12.73 -13.71 16.89
C ILE A 29 12.52 -14.98 17.73
N SER A 30 13.42 -15.96 17.60
CA SER A 30 13.36 -17.22 18.38
C SER A 30 13.50 -16.96 19.89
N GLY A 31 14.38 -16.05 20.28
CA GLY A 31 14.59 -15.68 21.68
C GLY A 31 13.39 -14.93 22.28
N MET A 32 12.85 -13.94 21.56
CA MET A 32 11.64 -13.22 21.95
C MET A 32 10.46 -14.18 22.14
N GLY A 33 10.28 -15.15 21.24
CA GLY A 33 9.22 -16.15 21.37
C GLY A 33 9.36 -17.06 22.59
N LYS A 34 10.58 -17.31 23.07
CA LYS A 34 10.83 -18.02 24.33
C LYS A 34 10.52 -17.13 25.53
N GLU A 35 10.98 -15.89 25.53
CA GLU A 35 10.79 -14.94 26.63
C GLU A 35 9.33 -14.54 26.84
N LEU A 36 8.50 -14.56 25.79
CA LEU A 36 7.06 -14.35 25.93
C LEU A 36 6.35 -15.43 26.76
N ARG A 37 7.00 -16.59 27.02
CA ARG A 37 6.49 -17.64 27.91
C ARG A 37 7.00 -17.51 29.35
N SER A 38 7.87 -16.55 29.63
CA SER A 38 8.38 -16.28 30.97
C SER A 38 7.25 -15.77 31.88
N PRO A 39 7.31 -16.01 33.20
CA PRO A 39 6.28 -15.57 34.14
C PRO A 39 6.18 -14.05 34.27
N SER A 40 7.25 -13.32 33.90
CA SER A 40 7.28 -11.87 33.78
C SER A 40 7.84 -11.48 32.41
N VAL A 41 7.21 -10.48 31.79
CA VAL A 41 7.52 -10.03 30.44
C VAL A 41 7.68 -8.52 30.43
N ALA A 42 8.88 -8.05 30.10
CA ALA A 42 9.20 -6.67 29.78
C ALA A 42 9.36 -6.54 28.26
N MET A 43 8.59 -5.65 27.63
CA MET A 43 8.64 -5.44 26.18
C MET A 43 9.15 -4.04 25.87
N GLU A 44 10.06 -3.95 24.90
CA GLU A 44 10.46 -2.69 24.30
C GLU A 44 9.68 -2.54 22.99
N ILE A 45 8.91 -1.46 22.89
CA ILE A 45 8.00 -1.20 21.78
C ILE A 45 8.47 0.07 21.07
N ILE A 46 8.57 0.00 19.74
CA ILE A 46 8.96 1.11 18.89
C ILE A 46 7.80 1.44 17.95
N ARG A 47 7.46 2.73 17.89
CA ARG A 47 6.54 3.26 16.89
C ARG A 47 7.32 3.86 15.74
N TYR A 48 7.16 3.29 14.55
CA TYR A 48 7.77 3.86 13.36
C TYR A 48 6.98 5.08 12.88
N PRO A 49 7.67 6.08 12.28
CA PRO A 49 6.98 7.22 11.72
C PRO A 49 6.05 6.77 10.59
N ALA A 50 4.85 7.34 10.54
CA ALA A 50 3.83 7.05 9.53
C ALA A 50 4.29 7.41 8.11
N SER A 51 5.13 8.44 8.01
CA SER A 51 5.79 8.90 6.80
C SER A 51 7.25 9.25 7.08
N PHE A 52 8.12 9.05 6.11
CA PHE A 52 9.54 9.42 6.18
C PHE A 52 10.04 9.88 4.81
N GLU A 53 11.18 10.55 4.79
CA GLU A 53 11.78 11.09 3.56
C GLU A 53 12.98 10.25 3.13
N VAL A 54 13.14 10.06 1.82
CA VAL A 54 14.30 9.44 1.19
C VAL A 54 14.81 10.36 0.08
N GLU A 55 16.09 10.68 0.11
CA GLU A 55 16.75 11.48 -0.94
C GLU A 55 17.56 10.57 -1.86
N LEU A 56 17.31 10.67 -3.17
CA LEU A 56 18.01 9.94 -4.22
C LEU A 56 18.63 10.93 -5.22
N SER A 57 19.88 10.72 -5.61
CA SER A 57 20.59 11.58 -6.58
C SER A 57 20.95 10.79 -7.83
N LYS A 58 20.40 11.17 -8.98
CA LYS A 58 20.69 10.55 -10.28
C LYS A 58 22.10 10.95 -10.72
N ARG A 59 22.98 9.97 -10.94
CA ARG A 59 24.35 10.22 -11.40
C ARG A 59 24.37 10.25 -12.93
N ALA A 60 24.92 11.32 -13.52
CA ALA A 60 24.91 11.51 -14.97
C ALA A 60 25.81 10.55 -15.76
N ALA A 61 26.81 9.95 -15.10
CA ALA A 61 27.94 9.26 -15.73
C ALA A 61 27.70 7.81 -16.15
N ASP A 62 26.68 7.13 -15.61
CA ASP A 62 26.39 5.74 -15.91
C ASP A 62 24.91 5.59 -16.26
N ASP A 63 24.62 5.19 -17.50
CA ASP A 63 23.27 5.07 -18.03
C ASP A 63 22.46 4.00 -17.28
N THR A 64 23.14 3.04 -16.62
CA THR A 64 22.49 2.04 -15.76
C THR A 64 22.10 2.60 -14.38
N LEU A 65 22.87 3.55 -13.84
CA LEU A 65 22.63 4.21 -12.54
C LEU A 65 21.62 5.36 -12.61
N ARG A 66 21.05 5.66 -13.79
CA ARG A 66 19.97 6.66 -13.94
C ARG A 66 18.62 6.16 -13.44
N LYS A 67 18.47 4.85 -13.21
CA LYS A 67 17.20 4.26 -12.77
C LYS A 67 17.06 4.38 -11.25
N LEU A 68 15.90 4.87 -10.80
CA LEU A 68 15.59 4.95 -9.37
C LEU A 68 15.52 3.59 -8.68
N GLY A 69 15.34 2.49 -9.44
CA GLY A 69 15.35 1.12 -8.89
C GLY A 69 14.01 0.67 -8.30
N PHE A 70 12.88 1.21 -8.74
CA PHE A 70 11.55 0.74 -8.32
C PHE A 70 10.49 0.95 -9.39
N LYS A 71 9.39 0.20 -9.30
CA LYS A 71 8.19 0.37 -10.11
C LYS A 71 7.06 0.93 -9.25
N PHE A 72 6.19 1.69 -9.88
CA PHE A 72 5.02 2.25 -9.23
C PHE A 72 3.79 2.23 -10.14
N GLU A 73 2.62 2.19 -9.53
CA GLU A 73 1.33 2.31 -10.21
C GLU A 73 0.65 3.64 -9.85
N LYS A 74 0.02 4.25 -10.85
CA LYS A 74 -0.95 5.33 -10.62
C LYS A 74 -2.24 4.69 -10.12
N PRO A 75 -2.84 5.19 -9.04
CA PRO A 75 -4.11 4.64 -8.57
C PRO A 75 -5.19 4.86 -9.63
N GLY A 76 -5.93 3.80 -9.97
CA GLY A 76 -6.96 3.85 -11.02
C GLY A 76 -8.23 4.64 -10.67
N GLY A 77 -8.30 5.28 -9.49
CA GLY A 77 -9.49 6.00 -9.03
C GLY A 77 -9.19 7.46 -8.70
N HIS A 78 -10.15 8.35 -8.97
CA HIS A 78 -10.05 9.81 -8.76
C HIS A 78 -9.76 10.25 -7.31
N GLY A 79 -9.81 9.35 -6.33
CA GLY A 79 -9.66 9.69 -4.92
C GLY A 79 -8.24 9.59 -4.36
N LEU A 80 -7.34 8.85 -5.01
CA LEU A 80 -5.99 8.63 -4.49
C LEU A 80 -4.99 9.49 -5.26
N LYS A 81 -4.36 10.42 -4.55
CA LYS A 81 -3.37 11.35 -5.11
C LYS A 81 -1.93 10.84 -5.03
N GLU A 82 -1.74 9.67 -4.42
CA GLU A 82 -0.44 9.09 -4.09
C GLU A 82 -0.10 7.96 -5.07
N LEU A 83 1.17 7.85 -5.48
CA LEU A 83 1.65 6.69 -6.25
C LEU A 83 1.90 5.51 -5.33
N LYS A 84 1.61 4.28 -5.79
CA LYS A 84 1.89 3.07 -5.01
C LYS A 84 3.13 2.39 -5.55
N ILE A 85 4.09 2.09 -4.68
CA ILE A 85 5.28 1.31 -5.03
C ILE A 85 4.88 -0.15 -5.15
N THR A 86 5.03 -0.72 -6.35
CA THR A 86 4.66 -2.13 -6.62
C THR A 86 5.84 -3.06 -6.43
N GLU A 87 7.04 -2.60 -6.79
CA GLU A 87 8.26 -3.40 -6.76
C GLU A 87 9.46 -2.51 -6.42
N VAL A 88 10.35 -3.00 -5.57
CA VAL A 88 11.66 -2.37 -5.28
C VAL A 88 12.73 -3.30 -5.82
N GLY A 89 13.47 -2.83 -6.81
CA GLY A 89 14.60 -3.55 -7.39
C GLY A 89 15.81 -3.53 -6.46
N LYS A 90 16.62 -4.58 -6.54
CA LYS A 90 17.92 -4.63 -5.85
C LYS A 90 18.92 -3.67 -6.50
N ASP A 91 18.80 -3.54 -7.82
CA ASP A 91 19.64 -2.66 -8.63
C ASP A 91 18.96 -1.29 -8.79
N GLY A 92 19.69 -0.23 -8.46
CA GLY A 92 19.25 1.15 -8.57
C GLY A 92 19.34 1.94 -7.26
N LEU A 93 19.11 3.24 -7.36
CA LEU A 93 19.40 4.19 -6.27
C LEU A 93 18.60 3.89 -4.99
N LEU A 94 17.33 3.50 -5.12
CA LEU A 94 16.52 3.15 -3.96
C LEU A 94 16.98 1.85 -3.29
N GLY A 95 17.44 0.87 -4.08
CA GLY A 95 18.02 -0.37 -3.58
C GLY A 95 19.30 -0.11 -2.77
N GLU A 96 20.20 0.72 -3.30
CA GLU A 96 21.41 1.17 -2.60
C GLU A 96 21.07 1.91 -1.30
N ALA A 97 20.13 2.85 -1.34
CA ALA A 97 19.67 3.58 -0.18
C ALA A 97 19.09 2.63 0.89
N ASN A 98 18.23 1.69 0.49
CA ASN A 98 17.68 0.67 1.38
C ASN A 98 18.75 -0.20 2.02
N ASN A 99 19.73 -0.67 1.26
CA ASN A 99 20.83 -1.48 1.77
C ASN A 99 21.63 -0.70 2.81
N LYS A 100 21.95 0.58 2.53
CA LYS A 100 22.63 1.46 3.49
C LYS A 100 21.82 1.65 4.78
N GLN A 101 20.50 1.86 4.69
CA GLN A 101 19.66 1.98 5.88
C GLN A 101 19.59 0.65 6.67
N ALA A 102 19.54 -0.48 5.98
CA ALA A 102 19.54 -1.81 6.60
C ALA A 102 20.86 -2.11 7.32
N GLU A 103 22.00 -1.76 6.72
CA GLU A 103 23.34 -1.89 7.35
C GLU A 103 23.47 -1.06 8.63
N LEU A 104 22.83 0.11 8.67
CA LEU A 104 22.76 0.97 9.85
C LEU A 104 21.75 0.48 10.90
N GLY A 105 21.02 -0.61 10.66
CA GLY A 105 19.94 -1.10 11.52
C GLY A 105 18.70 -0.20 11.52
N LEU A 106 18.62 0.75 10.59
CA LEU A 106 17.53 1.70 10.44
C LEU A 106 16.44 1.14 9.52
N PHE A 107 15.92 -0.04 9.86
CA PHE A 107 14.88 -0.72 9.06
C PHE A 107 13.60 0.10 8.89
N HIS A 108 13.38 1.09 9.74
CA HIS A 108 12.29 2.05 9.64
C HIS A 108 12.52 3.13 8.57
N TYR A 109 13.64 3.16 7.87
CA TYR A 109 13.82 3.98 6.67
C TYR A 109 13.94 3.14 5.39
N VAL A 110 13.78 1.83 5.49
CA VAL A 110 13.74 0.94 4.33
C VAL A 110 12.39 1.06 3.64
N VAL A 111 12.41 1.38 2.34
CA VAL A 111 11.23 1.45 1.48
C VAL A 111 10.88 0.06 0.97
N ALA A 112 9.64 -0.35 1.16
CA ALA A 112 9.13 -1.64 0.70
C ALA A 112 8.03 -1.48 -0.36
N SER A 113 7.66 -2.58 -1.00
CA SER A 113 6.45 -2.63 -1.82
C SER A 113 5.19 -2.33 -0.98
N ASP A 114 4.12 -1.90 -1.65
CA ASP A 114 2.85 -1.45 -1.06
C ASP A 114 2.92 -0.10 -0.32
N MET A 115 4.12 0.45 -0.08
CA MET A 115 4.28 1.83 0.38
C MET A 115 3.86 2.83 -0.70
N ARG A 116 3.59 4.08 -0.29
CA ARG A 116 3.09 5.12 -1.19
C ARG A 116 3.97 6.35 -1.19
N ILE A 117 4.00 7.01 -2.32
CA ILE A 117 4.69 8.27 -2.51
C ILE A 117 3.64 9.38 -2.43
N SER A 118 3.69 10.18 -1.36
CA SER A 118 2.77 11.30 -1.14
C SER A 118 3.27 12.59 -1.77
N LYS A 119 4.58 12.81 -1.75
CA LYS A 119 5.23 14.03 -2.22
C LYS A 119 6.59 13.72 -2.81
N VAL A 120 6.96 14.43 -3.87
CA VAL A 120 8.30 14.39 -4.46
C VAL A 120 8.77 15.82 -4.67
N ASN A 121 9.89 16.20 -4.06
CA ASN A 121 10.37 17.58 -4.02
C ASN A 121 9.25 18.52 -3.54
N ASP A 122 8.83 19.48 -4.35
CA ASP A 122 7.74 20.42 -4.04
C ASP A 122 6.37 19.99 -4.61
N VAL A 123 6.32 18.83 -5.29
CA VAL A 123 5.11 18.32 -5.96
C VAL A 123 4.34 17.37 -5.05
N GLU A 124 3.09 17.71 -4.75
CA GLU A 124 2.16 16.92 -3.94
C GLU A 124 0.74 16.98 -4.53
N GLY A 125 -0.07 15.95 -4.31
CA GLY A 125 -1.50 16.00 -4.56
C GLY A 125 -1.95 15.67 -5.99
N ASP A 126 -1.02 15.39 -6.91
CA ASP A 126 -1.31 14.88 -8.25
C ASP A 126 -0.32 13.76 -8.63
N ALA A 127 -0.83 12.54 -8.76
CA ALA A 127 -0.04 11.36 -9.12
C ALA A 127 0.67 11.50 -10.47
N SER A 128 0.11 12.25 -11.43
CA SER A 128 0.73 12.49 -12.72
C SER A 128 1.92 13.43 -12.60
N LEU A 129 1.76 14.57 -11.92
CA LEU A 129 2.85 15.51 -11.69
C LEU A 129 3.97 14.87 -10.86
N ILE A 130 3.62 14.11 -9.80
CA ILE A 130 4.59 13.34 -9.01
C ILE A 130 5.37 12.37 -9.92
N SER A 131 4.68 11.67 -10.82
CA SER A 131 5.33 10.71 -11.72
C SER A 131 6.26 11.36 -12.76
N GLU A 132 5.96 12.59 -13.17
CA GLU A 132 6.81 13.36 -14.08
C GLU A 132 8.05 13.87 -13.35
N GLU A 133 7.87 14.42 -12.14
CA GLU A 133 8.96 14.89 -11.29
C GLU A 133 9.97 13.78 -10.98
N LEU A 134 9.49 12.56 -10.66
CA LEU A 134 10.36 11.39 -10.48
C LEU A 134 11.24 11.09 -11.70
N LYS A 135 10.79 11.43 -12.91
CA LYS A 135 11.54 11.18 -14.16
C LYS A 135 12.52 12.30 -14.47
N THR A 136 12.12 13.56 -14.29
CA THR A 136 12.88 14.74 -14.73
C THR A 136 13.91 15.23 -13.72
N ALA A 137 13.61 15.18 -12.41
CA ALA A 137 14.48 15.76 -11.39
C ALA A 137 15.80 15.00 -11.22
N GLU A 138 16.91 15.72 -11.07
CA GLU A 138 18.24 15.14 -10.84
C GLU A 138 18.38 14.64 -9.39
N VAL A 139 17.96 15.46 -8.43
CA VAL A 139 17.85 15.11 -7.02
C VAL A 139 16.38 14.98 -6.67
N VAL A 140 16.02 13.85 -6.07
CA VAL A 140 14.64 13.46 -5.81
C VAL A 140 14.47 13.24 -4.31
N LYS A 141 13.74 14.11 -3.64
CA LYS A 141 13.31 13.97 -2.24
C LYS A 141 11.92 13.37 -2.20
N ILE A 142 11.82 12.11 -1.81
CA ILE A 142 10.59 11.33 -1.85
C ILE A 142 10.04 11.21 -0.44
N GLN A 143 8.82 11.69 -0.21
CA GLN A 143 8.08 11.42 1.00
C GLN A 143 7.32 10.09 0.86
N ILE A 144 7.72 9.12 1.65
CA ILE A 144 7.18 7.76 1.67
C ILE A 144 6.18 7.64 2.82
N ARG A 145 5.00 7.12 2.53
CA ARG A 145 3.95 6.77 3.49
C ARG A 145 3.80 5.26 3.59
N ARG A 146 3.73 4.75 4.82
CA ARG A 146 3.58 3.31 5.09
C ARG A 146 2.19 2.77 4.74
N ALA A 147 2.16 1.54 4.24
CA ALA A 147 0.92 0.83 3.90
C ALA A 147 -0.04 0.63 5.09
N GLU A 148 0.51 0.36 6.27
CA GLU A 148 -0.25 0.06 7.50
C GLU A 148 -1.21 1.17 7.90
N VAL A 149 -0.81 2.42 7.67
CA VAL A 149 -1.63 3.61 7.99
C VAL A 149 -2.94 3.58 7.22
N GLN A 150 -2.93 3.09 5.96
CA GLN A 150 -4.13 2.99 5.16
C GLN A 150 -5.04 1.85 5.59
N LYS A 151 -4.47 0.70 5.97
CA LYS A 151 -5.26 -0.43 6.44
C LYS A 151 -6.07 -0.03 7.66
N LEU A 152 -5.42 0.64 8.62
CA LEU A 152 -6.08 1.16 9.81
C LEU A 152 -7.14 2.23 9.48
N ALA A 153 -6.86 3.12 8.53
CA ALA A 153 -7.84 4.11 8.09
C ALA A 153 -9.07 3.47 7.43
N LYS A 154 -8.87 2.50 6.52
CA LYS A 154 -9.95 1.76 5.86
C LYS A 154 -10.80 0.99 6.86
N GLU A 155 -10.17 0.28 7.79
CA GLU A 155 -10.87 -0.45 8.85
C GLU A 155 -11.71 0.48 9.75
N LYS A 156 -11.21 1.68 10.05
CA LYS A 156 -11.98 2.69 10.81
C LYS A 156 -13.20 3.19 10.03
N VAL A 157 -13.04 3.46 8.73
CA VAL A 157 -14.16 3.91 7.88
C VAL A 157 -15.22 2.83 7.77
N ILE A 158 -14.82 1.57 7.50
CA ILE A 158 -15.76 0.44 7.39
C ILE A 158 -16.56 0.27 8.69
N LYS A 159 -15.89 0.21 9.84
CA LYS A 159 -16.56 0.09 11.14
C LYS A 159 -17.51 1.26 11.43
N SER A 160 -17.12 2.47 11.03
CA SER A 160 -17.98 3.65 11.18
C SER A 160 -19.22 3.57 10.28
N THR A 161 -19.09 3.07 9.05
CA THR A 161 -20.22 2.90 8.14
C THR A 161 -21.17 1.78 8.57
N GLU A 162 -20.64 0.69 9.11
CA GLU A 162 -21.44 -0.42 9.67
C GLU A 162 -22.27 0.03 10.86
N LEU A 163 -21.67 0.79 11.80
CA LEU A 163 -22.36 1.34 12.96
C LEU A 163 -23.53 2.25 12.54
N LEU A 164 -23.30 3.11 11.53
CA LEU A 164 -24.33 4.01 11.02
C LEU A 164 -25.49 3.22 10.38
N GLY A 165 -25.19 2.15 9.65
CA GLY A 165 -26.19 1.23 9.10
C GLY A 165 -27.07 0.59 10.18
N MET A 166 -26.48 0.17 11.31
CA MET A 166 -27.23 -0.40 12.43
C MET A 166 -28.14 0.62 13.11
N VAL A 167 -27.68 1.86 13.31
CA VAL A 167 -28.51 2.94 13.90
C VAL A 167 -29.69 3.27 12.97
N ALA A 168 -29.46 3.31 11.65
CA ALA A 168 -30.52 3.54 10.68
C ALA A 168 -31.59 2.42 10.69
N ALA A 169 -31.17 1.16 10.88
CA ALA A 169 -32.08 0.02 10.97
C ALA A 169 -32.96 0.04 12.23
N LEU A 170 -32.42 0.49 13.37
CA LEU A 170 -33.17 0.64 14.62
C LEU A 170 -34.14 1.84 14.60
N ALA A 171 -33.93 2.82 13.73
CA ALA A 171 -34.74 4.03 13.65
C ALA A 171 -36.08 3.88 12.89
N LYS A 172 -36.41 2.70 12.33
CA LYS A 172 -37.69 2.50 11.61
C LYS A 172 -38.32 1.10 11.78
N PRO A 173 -39.25 0.94 12.74
CA PRO A 173 -40.21 -0.17 12.68
C PRO A 173 -41.64 0.21 12.24
N GLU A 174 -42.11 1.45 12.40
CA GLU A 174 -43.59 1.69 12.44
C GLU A 174 -44.19 2.68 11.41
N LEU A 175 -43.40 3.42 10.61
CA LEU A 175 -43.97 4.49 9.76
C LEU A 175 -44.37 4.09 8.33
N PHE A 176 -44.17 2.84 7.90
CA PHE A 176 -44.55 2.38 6.55
C PHE A 176 -45.70 1.37 6.48
N ALA A 177 -46.30 0.99 7.60
CA ALA A 177 -47.44 0.06 7.63
C ALA A 177 -48.79 0.68 7.18
N ARG A 178 -48.81 1.88 6.58
CA ARG A 178 -50.06 2.59 6.24
C ARG A 178 -50.21 3.01 4.77
N ALA A 179 -49.40 2.46 3.85
CA ALA A 179 -49.50 2.76 2.41
C ALA A 179 -49.75 1.53 1.52
N ALA A 180 -50.13 0.38 2.09
CA ALA A 180 -50.52 -0.82 1.34
C ALA A 180 -52.05 -1.00 1.32
N ALA A 181 -52.76 0.02 0.81
CA ALA A 181 -54.13 -0.11 0.34
C ALA A 181 -54.33 1.01 -0.70
N VAL A 182 -54.83 0.68 -1.90
CA VAL A 182 -54.91 1.50 -3.14
C VAL A 182 -53.63 1.35 -3.98
N SER A 183 -53.61 0.76 -5.18
CA SER A 183 -54.66 0.30 -6.08
C SER A 183 -54.02 -0.59 -7.14
N LYS A 184 -54.64 -1.74 -7.41
CA LYS A 184 -54.46 -2.52 -8.64
C LYS A 184 -55.01 -1.70 -9.82
N SER A 185 -54.24 -1.59 -10.90
CA SER A 185 -54.79 -1.47 -12.24
C SER A 185 -53.84 -2.10 -13.24
N ASP A 186 -54.34 -3.18 -13.83
CA ASP A 186 -53.81 -3.97 -14.93
C ASP A 186 -53.44 -3.16 -16.17
N GLY A 187 -52.47 -3.67 -16.94
CA GLY A 187 -52.19 -3.22 -18.29
C GLY A 187 -51.02 -3.98 -18.93
N PRO A 188 -51.27 -4.94 -19.85
CA PRO A 188 -50.26 -5.75 -20.51
C PRO A 188 -49.82 -5.13 -21.85
N GLY A 189 -48.59 -5.39 -22.29
CA GLY A 189 -48.28 -5.26 -23.72
C GLY A 189 -46.81 -5.14 -24.09
N SER A 190 -46.43 -5.98 -25.06
CA SER A 190 -45.33 -5.84 -26.03
C SER A 190 -43.92 -6.18 -25.53
N SER A 191 -43.34 -7.37 -25.79
CA SER A 191 -42.81 -7.90 -27.06
C SER A 191 -41.86 -6.95 -27.80
N LEU A 192 -40.63 -7.42 -28.06
CA LEU A 192 -39.80 -7.35 -29.29
C LEU A 192 -38.31 -7.52 -28.89
N GLU A 193 -37.70 -8.64 -29.30
CA GLU A 193 -36.57 -8.73 -30.27
C GLU A 193 -35.20 -8.55 -29.58
N ALA A 194 -34.32 -9.55 -29.43
CA ALA A 194 -33.66 -10.43 -30.41
C ALA A 194 -32.73 -9.68 -31.38
N GLU A 195 -31.46 -9.49 -30.98
CA GLU A 195 -30.33 -9.23 -31.88
C GLU A 195 -29.04 -9.67 -31.13
N SER A 196 -28.52 -10.89 -31.33
CA SER A 196 -27.53 -11.33 -32.33
C SER A 196 -26.23 -10.50 -32.41
N GLN A 197 -25.19 -11.00 -31.73
CA GLN A 197 -23.78 -11.21 -32.15
C GLN A 197 -23.18 -10.35 -33.31
N PRO A 198 -21.88 -9.94 -33.24
CA PRO A 198 -20.84 -10.92 -33.55
C PRO A 198 -19.54 -10.85 -32.72
N ALA A 199 -18.93 -12.04 -32.64
CA ALA A 199 -17.55 -12.27 -32.30
C ALA A 199 -16.62 -11.64 -33.35
N THR A 200 -15.55 -10.99 -32.89
CA THR A 200 -14.38 -10.69 -33.72
C THR A 200 -13.26 -11.64 -33.32
N SER A 201 -13.15 -12.71 -34.08
CA SER A 201 -11.94 -13.51 -34.26
C SER A 201 -10.92 -12.70 -35.07
N GLY A 202 -9.73 -12.50 -34.51
CA GLY A 202 -8.55 -12.01 -35.20
C GLY A 202 -7.38 -12.93 -34.88
N ASP A 203 -7.33 -14.05 -35.58
CA ASP A 203 -6.10 -14.76 -35.95
C ASP A 203 -5.28 -13.82 -36.86
N GLU A 204 -3.94 -13.81 -36.74
CA GLU A 204 -3.01 -13.99 -37.88
C GLU A 204 -1.52 -13.76 -37.48
N ALA A 205 -0.73 -14.81 -37.73
CA ALA A 205 0.71 -14.92 -38.06
C ALA A 205 1.77 -14.42 -37.05
N ALA A 206 2.67 -15.25 -36.51
CA ALA A 206 3.64 -16.21 -37.09
C ALA A 206 4.91 -15.57 -37.71
N ALA A 207 6.02 -15.67 -36.98
CA ALA A 207 7.41 -15.92 -37.43
C ALA A 207 8.26 -16.08 -36.14
N ALA A 208 8.73 -17.26 -35.73
CA ALA A 208 9.78 -18.08 -36.33
C ALA A 208 11.04 -17.26 -36.67
N ASP A 209 12.13 -17.41 -35.90
CA ASP A 209 13.22 -18.36 -36.19
C ASP A 209 14.45 -18.13 -35.27
N ALA A 210 15.18 -19.22 -35.04
CA ALA A 210 16.64 -19.41 -34.91
C ALA A 210 17.57 -18.28 -34.41
N ALA A 211 18.74 -18.52 -33.83
CA ALA A 211 19.56 -19.68 -33.47
C ALA A 211 20.81 -19.05 -32.81
N ALA A 212 21.27 -19.53 -31.66
CA ALA A 212 22.35 -20.50 -31.51
C ALA A 212 23.78 -19.93 -31.63
N ALA A 213 24.64 -20.50 -30.77
CA ALA A 213 26.10 -20.58 -30.85
C ALA A 213 26.86 -19.28 -30.57
N ALA A 214 28.07 -19.28 -29.99
CA ALA A 214 28.90 -20.25 -29.27
C ALA A 214 30.10 -19.38 -28.83
N ALA A 215 30.53 -19.47 -27.59
CA ALA A 215 31.77 -20.15 -27.19
C ALA A 215 33.09 -19.40 -27.48
N ALA A 216 33.98 -19.58 -26.51
CA ALA A 216 35.43 -19.39 -26.56
C ALA A 216 35.95 -17.95 -26.56
N ALA A 217 37.09 -17.61 -25.98
CA ALA A 217 38.03 -18.22 -25.03
C ALA A 217 39.15 -17.19 -24.89
N ALA A 218 39.86 -17.22 -23.76
CA ALA A 218 41.27 -16.83 -23.61
C ALA A 218 41.69 -15.40 -23.98
N THR A 219 42.07 -14.62 -22.97
CA THR A 219 43.50 -14.36 -22.69
C THR A 219 43.71 -13.97 -21.24
#